data_AF-A0A8R1EU65-F1
#
_entry.id   AF-A0A8R1EU65-F1
#
_cell.length_a   1.000
_cell.length_b   1.000
_cell.length_c   1.000
_cell.angle_alpha   90.00
_cell.angle_beta   90.00
_cell.angle_gamma   90.00
#
_symmetry.space_group_name_H-M   'P 1'
#
loop_
_entity.id
_entity.type
_entity.pdbx_description
1 polymer ?
#
loop_
_entity_poly.entity_id
_entity_poly.type
_entity_poly.pdbx_seq_one_letter_code
_entity_poly.pdbx_strand_id
1 'polypeptide(L)'
;MTFYAGLMSIVGGYEFGSDEVDKNRMEINIAENRVNIARHHRPLTRQPSKFHEATQPIISESLQKYTHLMTTPIVFVSICLVYILYLAFSVYGITQININLTAQKLFALDSPLLELDDLRIKYQVPHYSMATVFVNTPGKLEDPARLKRLNQFVREMESINGTWGEGWGELGTKYFIRDYDVFQQSFGSEDEEEDFTSDDDKPVSVHSDDKMTYREDELKYFLKWPEYDFWQGFVKVRNATNSTDPKLVDCSFNVQFFDFSDEELDRFFFTTGYHGDNLTVWTQRGEMLRAWRQVVDKYP
;
A
#
# COMPACT_ATOMS: atom_id res chain seq x y z
N MET A 1 34.03 -1.18 -14.92
CA MET A 1 35.30 -0.49 -15.23
C MET A 1 36.43 -1.43 -14.87
N THR A 2 37.05 -2.07 -15.86
CA THR A 2 38.18 -2.98 -15.63
C THR A 2 39.39 -2.18 -15.17
N PHE A 3 40.18 -2.72 -14.25
CA PHE A 3 41.41 -2.09 -13.72
C PHE A 3 42.33 -1.55 -14.82
N TYR A 4 42.38 -2.27 -15.95
CA TYR A 4 43.10 -1.87 -17.16
C TYR A 4 42.63 -0.54 -17.75
N ALA A 5 41.31 -0.29 -17.83
CA ALA A 5 40.76 0.95 -18.37
C ALA A 5 41.10 2.15 -17.49
N GLY A 6 41.01 2.00 -16.16
CA GLY A 6 41.35 3.06 -15.20
C GLY A 6 42.84 3.42 -15.24
N LEU A 7 43.71 2.41 -15.36
CA LEU A 7 45.16 2.62 -15.46
C LEU A 7 45.54 3.30 -16.79
N MET A 8 44.93 2.91 -17.91
CA MET A 8 45.18 3.53 -19.21
C MET A 8 44.74 4.99 -19.29
N SER A 9 43.69 5.39 -18.58
CA SER A 9 43.27 6.80 -18.50
C SER A 9 44.26 7.68 -17.75
N ILE A 10 44.84 7.16 -16.65
CA ILE A 10 45.85 7.89 -15.86
C ILE A 10 47.16 7.99 -16.64
N VAL A 11 47.58 6.90 -17.29
CA VAL A 11 48.81 6.86 -18.10
C VAL A 11 48.70 7.79 -19.30
N GLY A 12 47.56 7.81 -20.00
CA GLY A 12 47.33 8.71 -21.12
C GLY A 12 47.50 10.19 -20.73
N GLY A 13 47.07 10.59 -19.53
CA GLY A 13 47.24 11.95 -19.03
C GLY A 13 48.69 12.37 -18.84
N TYR A 14 49.56 11.46 -18.35
CA TYR A 14 51.00 11.73 -18.21
C TYR A 14 51.74 11.76 -19.55
N GLU A 15 51.32 10.96 -20.53
CA GLU A 15 51.92 10.95 -21.86
C GLU A 15 51.69 12.27 -22.61
N PHE A 16 50.49 12.85 -22.55
CA PHE A 16 50.22 14.15 -23.17
C PHE A 16 51.10 15.28 -22.61
N GLY A 17 51.35 15.29 -21.30
CA GLY A 17 52.21 16.30 -20.66
C GLY A 17 53.69 16.14 -21.04
N SER A 18 54.16 14.91 -21.25
CA SER A 18 55.55 14.64 -21.68
C SER A 18 55.78 15.06 -23.13
N ASP A 19 54.85 14.77 -24.03
CA ASP A 19 54.96 15.12 -25.45
C ASP A 19 54.99 16.64 -25.67
N GLU A 20 54.27 17.40 -24.85
CA GLU A 20 54.26 18.87 -24.91
C GLU A 20 55.61 19.48 -24.48
N VAL A 21 56.28 18.89 -23.49
CA VAL A 21 57.62 19.32 -23.04
C VAL A 21 58.70 18.99 -24.08
N ASP A 22 58.64 17.82 -24.71
CA ASP A 22 59.62 17.41 -25.74
C ASP A 22 59.46 18.23 -27.03
N LYS A 23 58.22 18.58 -27.41
CA LYS A 23 57.96 19.47 -28.54
C LYS A 23 58.55 20.86 -28.31
N ASN A 24 58.39 21.40 -27.10
CA ASN A 24 58.99 22.69 -26.70
C ASN A 24 60.53 22.64 -26.67
N ARG A 25 61.15 21.52 -26.27
CA ARG A 25 62.62 21.33 -26.31
C ARG A 25 63.18 21.22 -27.73
N MET A 26 62.40 20.68 -28.67
CA MET A 26 62.81 20.55 -30.07
C MET A 26 62.84 21.91 -30.78
N GLU A 27 61.94 22.83 -30.44
CA GLU A 27 61.92 24.20 -30.98
C GLU A 27 63.14 25.02 -30.54
N ILE A 28 63.64 24.82 -29.31
CA ILE A 28 64.80 25.56 -28.77
C ILE A 28 66.13 25.12 -29.41
N ASN A 29 66.29 23.83 -29.75
CA ASN A 29 67.54 23.32 -30.34
C ASN A 29 67.78 23.70 -31.81
N ILE A 30 66.79 24.26 -32.51
CA ILE A 30 66.91 24.66 -33.92
C ILE A 30 67.64 26.02 -34.06
N ALA A 31 67.75 26.80 -32.98
CA ALA A 31 68.32 28.14 -33.02
C ALA A 31 69.87 28.18 -33.05
N GLU A 32 70.56 27.13 -32.58
CA GLU A 32 71.99 27.27 -32.22
C GLU A 32 72.99 26.35 -32.94
N ASN A 33 72.58 25.56 -33.94
CA ASN A 33 73.57 24.80 -34.72
C ASN A 33 73.20 24.67 -36.21
N ARG A 34 74.03 25.27 -37.08
CA ARG A 34 73.92 25.13 -38.54
C ARG A 34 74.36 23.73 -38.95
N VAL A 35 73.41 22.87 -39.32
CA VAL A 35 73.70 21.59 -39.99
C VAL A 35 72.83 21.46 -41.24
N ASN A 36 73.47 21.07 -42.35
CA ASN A 36 72.90 20.92 -43.67
C ASN A 36 71.59 20.12 -43.67
N ILE A 37 70.55 20.70 -44.26
CA ILE A 37 69.27 20.04 -44.51
C ILE A 37 69.46 19.05 -45.66
N ALA A 38 69.82 17.80 -45.34
CA ALA A 38 69.43 16.67 -46.16
C ALA A 38 68.01 16.26 -45.73
N ARG A 39 67.00 16.52 -46.56
CA ARG A 39 65.63 16.03 -46.34
C ARG A 39 65.62 14.51 -46.49
N HIS A 40 65.98 13.79 -45.45
CA HIS A 40 65.47 12.45 -45.25
C HIS A 40 64.10 12.57 -44.61
N HIS A 41 63.05 12.19 -45.35
CA HIS A 41 61.76 11.87 -44.76
C HIS A 41 61.98 10.75 -43.75
N ARG A 42 62.18 11.10 -42.47
CA ARG A 42 62.06 10.12 -41.38
C ARG A 42 60.61 9.64 -41.43
N PRO A 43 60.35 8.34 -41.60
CA PRO A 43 58.99 7.85 -41.42
C PRO A 43 58.58 8.21 -40.00
N LEU A 44 57.39 8.80 -39.84
CA LEU A 44 56.72 9.01 -38.56
C LEU A 44 56.33 7.64 -37.99
N THR A 45 57.30 6.75 -37.76
CA THR A 45 57.11 5.60 -36.90
C THR A 45 57.04 6.17 -35.49
N ARG A 46 55.83 6.21 -34.91
CA ARG A 46 55.63 6.46 -33.49
C ARG A 46 56.53 5.48 -32.74
N GLN A 47 57.67 5.97 -32.24
CA GLN A 47 58.55 5.17 -31.41
C GLN A 47 57.72 4.80 -30.18
N PRO A 48 57.70 3.52 -29.75
CA PRO A 48 57.01 3.15 -28.52
C PRO A 48 57.55 4.04 -27.40
N SER A 49 56.64 4.62 -26.60
CA SER A 49 57.06 5.53 -25.52
C SER A 49 58.02 4.77 -24.61
N LYS A 50 59.09 5.42 -24.15
CA LYS A 50 60.05 4.81 -23.22
C LYS A 50 59.36 4.27 -21.95
N PHE A 51 58.21 4.87 -21.61
CA PHE A 51 57.31 4.37 -20.57
C PHE A 51 56.57 3.10 -20.98
N HIS A 52 56.02 3.01 -22.19
CA HIS A 52 55.40 1.77 -22.67
C HIS A 52 56.38 0.59 -22.61
N GLU A 53 57.62 0.78 -23.05
CA GLU A 53 58.67 -0.25 -22.96
C GLU A 53 59.07 -0.59 -21.51
N ALA A 54 59.05 0.38 -20.60
CA ALA A 54 59.35 0.15 -19.18
C ALA A 54 58.19 -0.48 -18.40
N THR A 55 56.94 -0.19 -18.78
CA THR A 55 55.74 -0.62 -18.04
C THR A 55 55.17 -1.93 -18.58
N GLN A 56 55.35 -2.22 -19.87
CA GLN A 56 54.99 -3.50 -20.50
C GLN A 56 55.56 -4.73 -19.78
N PRO A 57 56.85 -4.81 -19.41
CA PRO A 57 57.38 -5.96 -18.69
C PRO A 57 56.77 -6.07 -17.29
N ILE A 58 56.55 -4.96 -16.59
CA ILE A 58 55.98 -4.95 -15.23
C ILE A 58 54.52 -5.42 -15.24
N ILE A 59 53.73 -4.96 -16.22
CA ILE A 59 52.32 -5.33 -16.37
C ILE A 59 52.21 -6.79 -16.81
N SER A 60 53.01 -7.21 -17.78
CA SER A 60 53.00 -8.62 -18.23
C SER A 60 53.45 -9.56 -17.12
N GLU A 61 54.48 -9.21 -16.34
CA GLU A 61 54.92 -10.01 -15.19
C GLU A 61 53.85 -10.06 -14.09
N SER A 62 53.17 -8.94 -13.81
CA SER A 62 52.06 -8.89 -12.84
C SER A 62 50.84 -9.69 -13.31
N LEU A 63 50.50 -9.61 -14.59
CA LEU A 63 49.41 -10.37 -15.20
C LEU A 63 49.72 -11.87 -15.22
N GLN A 64 50.98 -12.23 -15.50
CA GLN A 64 51.45 -13.62 -15.50
C GLN A 64 51.47 -14.21 -14.08
N LYS A 65 51.86 -13.43 -13.07
CA LYS A 65 51.73 -13.80 -11.65
C LYS A 65 50.27 -13.97 -11.24
N TYR A 66 49.38 -13.05 -11.65
CA TYR A 66 47.95 -13.14 -11.39
C TYR A 66 47.32 -14.36 -12.06
N THR A 67 47.62 -14.62 -13.34
CA THR A 67 47.11 -15.81 -14.04
C THR A 67 47.63 -17.08 -13.40
N HIS A 68 48.92 -17.18 -13.10
CA HIS A 68 49.48 -18.34 -12.40
C HIS A 68 48.83 -18.56 -11.03
N LEU A 69 48.57 -17.51 -10.26
CA LEU A 69 47.83 -17.57 -9.00
C LEU A 69 46.39 -18.08 -9.22
N MET A 70 45.70 -17.54 -10.23
CA MET A 70 44.30 -17.86 -10.52
C MET A 70 44.10 -19.26 -11.11
N THR A 71 45.10 -19.79 -11.82
CA THR A 71 45.08 -21.16 -12.38
C THR A 71 45.38 -22.23 -11.33
N THR A 72 45.77 -21.86 -10.10
CA THR A 72 45.93 -22.85 -9.04
C THR A 72 44.58 -23.45 -8.63
N PRO A 73 44.48 -24.79 -8.47
CA PRO A 73 43.21 -25.44 -8.12
C PRO A 73 42.71 -25.03 -6.73
N ILE A 74 43.60 -24.65 -5.82
CA ILE A 74 43.27 -24.16 -4.48
C ILE A 74 42.53 -22.83 -4.55
N VAL A 75 43.02 -21.89 -5.38
CA VAL A 75 42.37 -20.58 -5.56
C VAL A 75 41.00 -20.76 -6.19
N PHE A 76 40.86 -21.65 -7.20
CA PHE A 76 39.57 -21.98 -7.78
C PHE A 76 38.56 -22.51 -6.73
N VAL A 77 38.94 -23.50 -5.93
CA VAL A 77 38.09 -24.05 -4.86
C VAL A 77 37.73 -22.97 -3.83
N SER A 78 38.67 -22.10 -3.47
CA SER A 78 38.43 -21.01 -2.52
C SER A 78 37.39 -20.01 -3.04
N ILE A 79 37.46 -19.65 -4.33
CA ILE A 79 36.50 -18.74 -4.96
C ILE A 79 35.13 -19.38 -5.04
N CYS A 80 35.04 -20.66 -5.41
CA CYS A 80 33.78 -21.40 -5.39
C CYS A 80 33.17 -21.43 -3.99
N LEU A 81 33.97 -21.66 -2.95
CA LEU A 81 33.50 -21.69 -1.56
C LEU A 81 33.00 -20.30 -1.12
N VAL A 82 33.76 -19.23 -1.40
CA VAL A 82 33.34 -17.85 -1.13
C VAL A 82 32.04 -17.51 -1.88
N TYR A 83 31.89 -17.98 -3.12
CA TYR A 83 30.67 -17.74 -3.90
C TYR A 83 29.46 -18.48 -3.32
N ILE A 84 29.63 -19.74 -2.88
CA ILE A 84 28.57 -20.50 -2.21
C ILE A 84 28.17 -19.81 -0.90
N LEU A 85 29.14 -19.36 -0.09
CA LEU A 85 28.85 -18.60 1.13
C LEU A 85 28.12 -17.30 0.81
N TYR A 86 28.57 -16.56 -0.20
CA TYR A 86 27.90 -15.34 -0.67
C TYR A 86 26.44 -15.61 -1.08
N LEU A 87 26.18 -16.68 -1.83
CA LEU A 87 24.83 -17.07 -2.20
C LEU A 87 23.99 -17.46 -0.98
N ALA A 88 24.54 -18.21 -0.04
CA ALA A 88 23.84 -18.59 1.19
C ALA A 88 23.47 -17.35 2.01
N PHE A 89 24.39 -16.40 2.18
CA PHE A 89 24.13 -15.12 2.84
C PHE A 89 23.11 -14.27 2.07
N SER A 90 23.15 -14.28 0.74
CA SER A 90 22.19 -13.56 -0.09
C SER A 90 20.78 -14.12 0.07
N VAL A 91 20.62 -15.45 0.02
CA VAL A 91 19.33 -16.12 0.24
C VAL A 91 18.84 -15.86 1.66
N TYR A 92 19.70 -15.99 2.67
CA TYR A 92 19.36 -15.66 4.05
C TYR A 92 18.90 -14.21 4.21
N GLY A 93 19.62 -13.27 3.59
CA GLY A 93 19.26 -11.85 3.56
C GLY A 93 17.89 -11.62 2.94
N ILE A 94 17.61 -12.25 1.79
CA ILE A 94 16.31 -12.13 1.11
C ILE A 94 15.17 -12.63 2.02
N THR A 95 15.38 -13.71 2.78
CA THR A 95 14.33 -14.25 3.68
C THR A 95 14.03 -13.37 4.89
N GLN A 96 14.95 -12.50 5.32
CA GLN A 96 14.78 -11.61 6.48
C GLN A 96 14.22 -10.22 6.12
N ILE A 97 14.10 -9.89 4.83
CA ILE A 97 13.55 -8.60 4.41
C ILE A 97 12.06 -8.56 4.74
N ASN A 98 11.71 -7.83 5.79
CA ASN A 98 10.33 -7.47 6.07
C ASN A 98 9.85 -6.48 5.02
N ILE A 99 8.84 -6.88 4.25
CA ILE A 99 8.19 -6.01 3.26
C ILE A 99 7.26 -5.07 4.05
N ASN A 100 7.83 -4.00 4.60
CA ASN A 100 7.07 -2.91 5.20
C ASN A 100 7.09 -1.71 4.26
N LEU A 101 5.93 -1.36 3.72
CA LEU A 101 5.77 -0.23 2.80
C LEU A 101 5.39 1.00 3.63
N THR A 102 6.37 1.64 4.26
CA THR A 102 6.13 2.83 5.09
C THR A 102 6.01 4.07 4.20
N ALA A 103 4.96 4.87 4.42
CA ALA A 103 4.74 6.13 3.70
C ALA A 103 5.89 7.14 3.89
N GLN A 104 6.68 7.00 4.96
CA GLN A 104 7.88 7.78 5.23
C GLN A 104 8.90 7.81 4.08
N LYS A 105 8.93 6.77 3.24
CA LYS A 105 9.85 6.73 2.08
C LYS A 105 9.38 7.59 0.90
N LEU A 106 8.13 8.04 0.90
CA LEU A 106 7.57 8.93 -0.13
C LEU A 106 7.84 10.42 0.17
N PHE A 107 8.13 10.75 1.43
CA PHE A 107 8.37 12.12 1.85
C PHE A 107 9.87 12.45 1.86
N ALA A 108 10.19 13.74 1.68
CA ALA A 108 11.55 14.22 1.88
C ALA A 108 11.97 14.00 3.34
N LEU A 109 13.26 13.73 3.57
CA LEU A 109 13.79 13.39 4.90
C LEU A 109 13.56 14.50 5.95
N ASP A 110 13.39 15.75 5.53
CA ASP A 110 13.15 16.90 6.41
C ASP A 110 11.66 17.32 6.45
N SER A 111 10.74 16.49 5.95
CA SER A 111 9.32 16.84 5.91
C SER A 111 8.68 16.73 7.31
N PRO A 112 7.89 17.73 7.76
CA PRO A 112 7.11 17.63 9.00
C PRO A 112 6.03 16.53 8.94
N LEU A 113 5.72 16.04 7.74
CA LEU A 113 4.81 14.91 7.55
C LEU A 113 5.37 13.60 8.10
N LEU A 114 6.70 13.49 8.24
CA LEU A 114 7.32 12.31 8.87
C LEU A 114 7.00 12.25 10.36
N GLU A 115 7.12 13.39 11.06
CA GLU A 115 6.76 13.48 12.48
C GLU A 115 5.26 13.21 12.69
N LEU A 116 4.42 13.77 11.82
CA LEU A 116 2.98 13.51 11.87
C LEU A 116 2.65 12.03 11.66
N ASP A 117 3.32 11.35 10.72
CA ASP A 117 3.13 9.92 10.46
C ASP A 117 3.61 9.07 11.65
N ASP A 118 4.76 9.40 12.25
CA ASP A 118 5.27 8.75 13.46
C ASP A 118 4.28 8.89 14.64
N LEU A 119 3.74 10.09 14.85
CA LEU A 119 2.73 10.34 15.87
C LEU A 119 1.43 9.57 15.59
N ARG A 120 1.00 9.51 14.33
CA ARG A 120 -0.18 8.74 13.92
C ARG A 120 0.03 7.24 14.18
N ILE A 121 1.15 6.67 13.77
CA ILE A 121 1.46 5.25 13.97
C ILE A 121 1.55 4.92 15.46
N LYS A 122 2.06 5.84 16.28
CA LYS A 122 2.22 5.66 17.72
C LYS A 122 0.93 5.83 18.51
N TYR A 123 0.12 6.84 18.21
CA TYR A 123 -1.01 7.25 19.06
C TYR A 123 -2.39 7.04 18.44
N GLN A 124 -2.50 6.88 17.12
CA GLN A 124 -3.80 6.72 16.48
C GLN A 124 -4.05 5.27 16.07
N VAL A 125 -3.12 4.66 15.32
CA VAL A 125 -3.32 3.32 14.74
C VAL A 125 -3.59 2.23 15.79
N PRO A 126 -2.87 2.15 16.92
CA PRO A 126 -3.11 1.11 17.92
C PRO A 126 -4.48 1.21 18.56
N HIS A 127 -5.03 2.43 18.65
CA HIS A 127 -6.28 2.69 19.33
C HIS A 127 -7.48 2.64 18.38
N TYR A 128 -7.33 3.13 17.14
CA TYR A 128 -8.45 3.21 16.22
C TYR A 128 -8.04 3.04 14.77
N SER A 129 -8.46 1.92 14.19
CA SER A 129 -8.45 1.65 12.76
C SER A 129 -9.85 1.23 12.32
N MET A 130 -10.43 1.92 11.35
CA MET A 130 -11.80 1.63 10.90
C MET A 130 -11.82 0.86 9.58
N ALA A 131 -12.71 -0.11 9.48
CA ALA A 131 -13.12 -0.70 8.20
C ALA A 131 -14.46 -0.11 7.77
N THR A 132 -14.54 0.36 6.53
CA THR A 132 -15.78 0.80 5.92
C THR A 132 -16.24 -0.28 4.94
N VAL A 133 -17.44 -0.82 5.17
CA VAL A 133 -18.02 -1.88 4.35
C VAL A 133 -19.18 -1.31 3.54
N PHE A 134 -19.07 -1.36 2.22
CA PHE A 134 -20.08 -0.88 1.29
C PHE A 134 -21.00 -2.03 0.85
N VAL A 135 -22.29 -1.90 1.15
CA VAL A 135 -23.32 -2.83 0.72
C VAL A 135 -23.99 -2.25 -0.53
N ASN A 136 -23.63 -2.82 -1.68
CA ASN A 136 -24.07 -2.32 -2.99
C ASN A 136 -25.50 -2.74 -3.38
N THR A 137 -25.99 -3.85 -2.84
CA THR A 137 -27.31 -4.39 -3.18
C THR A 137 -27.85 -5.16 -1.98
N PRO A 138 -28.47 -4.47 -1.01
CA PRO A 138 -29.06 -5.14 0.15
C PRO A 138 -30.33 -5.91 -0.21
N GLY A 139 -30.99 -5.51 -1.31
CA GLY A 139 -32.30 -6.02 -1.71
C GLY A 139 -33.37 -5.74 -0.65
N LYS A 140 -34.48 -6.47 -0.69
CA LYS A 140 -35.64 -6.22 0.19
C LYS A 140 -35.36 -6.67 1.61
N LEU A 141 -35.17 -5.70 2.51
CA LEU A 141 -34.92 -5.96 3.93
C LEU A 141 -36.19 -6.26 4.74
N GLU A 142 -37.37 -6.08 4.14
CA GLU A 142 -38.66 -6.54 4.68
C GLU A 142 -38.67 -8.07 4.89
N ASP A 143 -37.88 -8.81 4.11
CA ASP A 143 -37.70 -10.26 4.30
C ASP A 143 -36.88 -10.52 5.58
N PRO A 144 -37.45 -11.15 6.63
CA PRO A 144 -36.76 -11.35 7.91
C PRO A 144 -35.53 -12.25 7.78
N ALA A 145 -35.55 -13.19 6.84
CA ALA A 145 -34.39 -14.05 6.55
C ALA A 145 -33.19 -13.24 6.02
N ARG A 146 -33.45 -12.20 5.22
CA ARG A 146 -32.40 -11.36 4.61
C ARG A 146 -31.83 -10.38 5.63
N LEU A 147 -32.71 -9.77 6.42
CA LEU A 147 -32.34 -8.92 7.55
C LEU A 147 -31.47 -9.69 8.55
N LYS A 148 -31.88 -10.91 8.92
CA LYS A 148 -31.10 -11.79 9.80
C LYS A 148 -29.73 -12.13 9.22
N ARG A 149 -29.65 -12.40 7.92
CA ARG A 149 -28.38 -12.66 7.22
C ARG A 149 -27.44 -11.45 7.26
N LEU A 150 -27.98 -10.25 7.07
CA LEU A 150 -27.23 -9.00 7.15
C LEU A 150 -26.72 -8.74 8.59
N ASN A 151 -27.56 -8.94 9.59
CA ASN A 151 -27.16 -8.82 11.00
C ASN A 151 -26.09 -9.85 11.37
N GLN A 152 -26.20 -11.08 10.85
CA GLN A 152 -25.17 -12.10 11.04
C GLN A 152 -23.84 -11.69 10.39
N PHE A 153 -23.87 -11.13 9.19
CA PHE A 153 -22.68 -10.60 8.53
C PHE A 153 -21.99 -9.52 9.37
N VAL A 154 -22.75 -8.55 9.89
CA VAL A 154 -22.23 -7.49 10.76
C VAL A 154 -21.63 -8.08 12.04
N ARG A 155 -22.32 -9.03 12.68
CA ARG A 155 -21.81 -9.72 13.88
C ARG A 155 -20.54 -10.53 13.61
N GLU A 156 -20.43 -11.20 12.46
CA GLU A 156 -19.20 -11.91 12.09
C GLU A 156 -18.04 -10.93 11.91
N MET A 157 -18.27 -9.75 11.32
CA MET A 157 -17.26 -8.70 11.23
C MET A 157 -16.85 -8.16 12.61
N GLU A 158 -17.79 -8.04 13.54
CA GLU A 158 -17.54 -7.63 14.93
C GLU A 158 -16.84 -8.70 15.77
N SER A 159 -16.95 -9.97 15.40
CA SER A 159 -16.32 -11.08 16.12
C SER A 159 -14.84 -11.31 15.76
N ILE A 160 -14.30 -10.56 14.80
CA ILE A 160 -12.89 -10.69 14.40
C ILE A 160 -11.99 -10.20 15.53
N ASN A 161 -10.93 -10.93 15.86
CA ASN A 161 -10.01 -10.56 16.93
C ASN A 161 -9.46 -9.13 16.75
N GLY A 162 -9.46 -8.35 17.83
CA GLY A 162 -9.01 -6.95 17.81
C GLY A 162 -10.05 -5.98 17.24
N THR A 163 -11.29 -6.39 17.05
CA THR A 163 -12.42 -5.46 16.91
C THR A 163 -12.67 -4.77 18.25
N TRP A 164 -13.29 -3.59 18.19
CA TRP A 164 -13.94 -3.04 19.38
C TRP A 164 -15.12 -3.90 19.87
N GLY A 165 -15.61 -4.83 19.04
CA GLY A 165 -16.69 -5.76 19.36
C GLY A 165 -16.37 -6.77 20.47
N GLU A 166 -15.12 -7.20 20.64
CA GLU A 166 -14.74 -8.11 21.74
C GLU A 166 -14.90 -7.48 23.13
N GLY A 167 -14.81 -6.14 23.24
CA GLY A 167 -14.91 -5.42 24.52
C GLY A 167 -16.18 -4.58 24.67
N TRP A 168 -16.61 -3.90 23.61
CA TRP A 168 -17.74 -2.97 23.60
C TRP A 168 -18.97 -3.52 22.86
N GLY A 169 -18.86 -4.73 22.31
CA GLY A 169 -19.95 -5.38 21.59
C GLY A 169 -20.41 -4.56 20.38
N GLU A 170 -21.73 -4.49 20.24
CA GLU A 170 -22.41 -3.85 19.13
C GLU A 170 -22.17 -2.32 19.02
N LEU A 171 -21.64 -1.69 20.09
CA LEU A 171 -21.33 -0.25 20.13
C LEU A 171 -20.11 0.14 19.28
N GLY A 172 -19.24 -0.83 18.96
CA GLY A 172 -18.04 -0.63 18.14
C GLY A 172 -18.31 -0.42 16.65
N THR A 173 -19.56 -0.63 16.21
CA THR A 173 -19.97 -0.56 14.81
C THR A 173 -21.10 0.44 14.63
N LYS A 174 -20.94 1.32 13.65
CA LYS A 174 -22.01 2.22 13.20
C LYS A 174 -22.80 1.55 12.10
N TYR A 175 -23.98 1.06 12.46
CA TYR A 175 -24.89 0.33 11.58
C TYR A 175 -26.32 0.88 11.73
N PHE A 176 -26.86 1.49 10.67
CA PHE A 176 -28.11 2.25 10.71
C PHE A 176 -29.34 1.43 11.10
N ILE A 177 -29.32 0.11 10.82
CA ILE A 177 -30.44 -0.79 11.12
C ILE A 177 -30.66 -0.90 12.63
N ARG A 178 -29.61 -0.85 13.46
CA ARG A 178 -29.75 -0.81 14.93
C ARG A 178 -30.46 0.45 15.39
N ASP A 179 -30.04 1.60 14.86
CA ASP A 179 -30.65 2.89 15.17
C ASP A 179 -32.10 2.98 14.65
N TYR A 180 -32.37 2.36 13.50
CA TYR A 180 -33.71 2.24 12.94
C TYR A 180 -34.63 1.35 13.80
N ASP A 181 -34.12 0.27 14.39
CA ASP A 181 -34.90 -0.55 15.33
C ASP A 181 -35.26 0.24 16.60
N VAL A 182 -34.33 1.05 17.13
CA VAL A 182 -34.61 1.95 18.27
C VAL A 182 -35.67 2.99 17.90
N PHE A 183 -35.58 3.56 16.69
CA PHE A 183 -36.61 4.45 16.16
C PHE A 183 -37.97 3.75 16.14
N GLN A 184 -38.08 2.54 15.59
CA GLN A 184 -39.35 1.81 15.53
C GLN A 184 -39.92 1.47 16.92
N GLN A 185 -39.09 1.03 17.87
CA GLN A 185 -39.53 0.77 19.25
C GLN A 185 -40.10 2.02 19.93
N SER A 186 -39.59 3.20 19.56
CA SER A 186 -40.06 4.49 20.11
C SER A 186 -41.46 4.89 19.62
N PHE A 187 -41.95 4.35 18.49
CA PHE A 187 -43.33 4.55 18.01
C PHE A 187 -44.24 3.35 18.29
N GLY A 188 -43.70 2.14 18.30
CA GLY A 188 -44.47 0.91 18.52
C GLY A 188 -44.90 0.69 19.97
N SER A 189 -44.33 1.43 20.91
CA SER A 189 -44.68 1.39 22.35
C SER A 189 -45.99 2.12 22.70
N GLU A 190 -46.72 2.68 21.72
CA GLU A 190 -48.05 3.24 21.96
C GLU A 190 -49.16 2.17 22.02
N ASP A 191 -48.96 0.98 21.46
CA ASP A 191 -49.97 -0.09 21.37
C ASP A 191 -49.75 -1.27 22.36
N GLU A 192 -48.61 -1.35 23.03
CA GLU A 192 -48.34 -2.34 24.07
C GLU A 192 -47.99 -1.60 25.38
N GLU A 193 -48.91 -1.64 26.36
CA GLU A 193 -48.68 -1.21 27.75
C GLU A 193 -47.55 -2.05 28.39
N GLU A 194 -46.30 -1.82 28.00
CA GLU A 194 -45.13 -2.37 28.69
C GLU A 194 -44.67 -1.37 29.76
N ASP A 195 -44.83 -1.83 31.00
CA ASP A 195 -44.48 -1.20 32.26
C ASP A 195 -43.10 -0.52 32.21
N PHE A 196 -43.10 0.82 32.34
CA PHE A 196 -41.91 1.66 32.49
C PHE A 196 -41.28 1.44 33.88
N THR A 197 -40.79 0.23 34.17
CA THR A 197 -39.87 0.01 35.29
C THR A 197 -38.45 0.27 34.84
N SER A 198 -37.98 1.48 35.14
CA SER A 198 -36.58 1.92 35.03
C SER A 198 -35.70 1.12 35.98
N ASP A 199 -35.10 0.03 35.48
CA ASP A 199 -34.01 -0.68 36.15
C ASP A 199 -32.69 -0.26 35.47
N ASP A 200 -32.11 0.84 35.98
CA ASP A 200 -30.94 1.57 35.44
C ASP A 200 -29.59 0.81 35.49
N ASP A 201 -29.57 -0.47 35.90
CA ASP A 201 -28.33 -1.19 36.22
C ASP A 201 -28.04 -2.44 35.36
N LYS A 202 -28.75 -2.64 34.25
CA LYS A 202 -28.38 -3.66 33.25
C LYS A 202 -27.73 -2.99 32.04
N PRO A 203 -26.54 -3.43 31.59
CA PRO A 203 -26.01 -2.98 30.30
C PRO A 203 -27.08 -3.29 29.26
N VAL A 204 -27.46 -2.27 28.48
CA VAL A 204 -28.46 -2.37 27.42
C VAL A 204 -28.06 -3.55 26.52
N SER A 205 -28.66 -4.72 26.74
CA SER A 205 -28.56 -5.85 25.83
C SER A 205 -29.49 -5.51 24.69
N VAL A 206 -28.94 -4.76 23.74
CA VAL A 206 -29.68 -4.27 22.59
C VAL A 206 -30.07 -5.47 21.73
N HIS A 207 -31.35 -5.53 21.38
CA HIS A 207 -31.95 -6.33 20.31
C HIS A 207 -32.15 -7.83 20.57
N SER A 208 -33.41 -8.21 20.82
CA SER A 208 -33.89 -9.54 20.47
C SER A 208 -34.08 -9.55 18.95
N ASP A 209 -33.22 -10.24 18.20
CA ASP A 209 -33.32 -10.36 16.72
C ASP A 209 -34.70 -10.82 16.23
N ASP A 210 -35.54 -11.39 17.11
CA ASP A 210 -36.84 -11.99 16.80
C ASP A 210 -38.00 -10.99 16.64
N LYS A 211 -37.88 -9.71 17.04
CA LYS A 211 -38.97 -8.71 16.91
C LYS A 211 -38.69 -7.60 15.88
N MET A 212 -37.50 -7.57 15.26
CA MET A 212 -37.14 -6.51 14.33
C MET A 212 -37.94 -6.61 13.02
N THR A 213 -38.80 -5.63 12.75
CA THR A 213 -39.67 -5.61 11.56
C THR A 213 -39.34 -4.41 10.67
N TYR A 214 -38.43 -4.59 9.72
CA TYR A 214 -38.03 -3.51 8.81
C TYR A 214 -39.17 -3.12 7.85
N ARG A 215 -39.46 -1.82 7.77
CA ARG A 215 -40.48 -1.25 6.89
C ARG A 215 -39.91 -0.14 5.99
N GLU A 216 -40.04 -0.33 4.68
CA GLU A 216 -39.36 0.54 3.71
C GLU A 216 -39.98 1.94 3.60
N ASP A 217 -41.28 2.06 3.84
CA ASP A 217 -42.03 3.32 3.88
C ASP A 217 -41.61 4.24 5.05
N GLU A 218 -41.30 3.65 6.20
CA GLU A 218 -40.87 4.36 7.40
C GLU A 218 -39.41 4.88 7.32
N LEU A 219 -38.58 4.30 6.45
CA LEU A 219 -37.17 4.68 6.29
C LEU A 219 -37.00 6.17 5.96
N LYS A 220 -37.88 6.73 5.13
CA LYS A 220 -37.83 8.14 4.75
C LYS A 220 -38.08 9.09 5.92
N TYR A 221 -38.89 8.66 6.88
CA TYR A 221 -39.15 9.43 8.10
C TYR A 221 -37.96 9.34 9.05
N PHE A 222 -37.41 8.14 9.23
CA PHE A 222 -36.18 7.93 9.99
C PHE A 222 -35.01 8.80 9.50
N LEU A 223 -34.77 8.84 8.19
CA LEU A 223 -33.67 9.63 7.62
C LEU A 223 -33.85 11.15 7.73
N LYS A 224 -35.07 11.64 7.99
CA LYS A 224 -35.36 13.07 8.18
C LYS A 224 -35.44 13.48 9.64
N TRP A 225 -35.42 12.51 10.55
CA TRP A 225 -35.54 12.78 11.97
C TRP A 225 -34.27 13.49 12.48
N PRO A 226 -34.37 14.58 13.27
CA PRO A 226 -33.20 15.36 13.70
C PRO A 226 -32.14 14.53 14.43
N GLU A 227 -32.55 13.47 15.13
CA GLU A 227 -31.67 12.57 15.87
C GLU A 227 -30.88 11.63 14.96
N TYR A 228 -31.40 11.32 13.76
CA TYR A 228 -30.87 10.33 12.82
C TYR A 228 -30.50 10.92 11.45
N ASP A 229 -30.63 12.23 11.26
CA ASP A 229 -30.37 12.95 9.99
C ASP A 229 -28.97 12.68 9.42
N PHE A 230 -27.99 12.40 10.29
CA PHE A 230 -26.64 12.04 9.86
C PHE A 230 -26.62 10.76 8.99
N TRP A 231 -27.56 9.83 9.16
CA TRP A 231 -27.67 8.61 8.36
C TRP A 231 -27.99 8.88 6.89
N GLN A 232 -28.53 10.06 6.54
CA GLN A 232 -28.76 10.47 5.16
C GLN A 232 -27.46 10.49 4.33
N GLY A 233 -26.30 10.71 4.97
CA GLY A 233 -24.98 10.64 4.31
C GLY A 233 -24.48 9.23 4.04
N PHE A 234 -25.06 8.22 4.69
CA PHE A 234 -24.59 6.82 4.68
C PHE A 234 -25.54 5.88 3.96
N VAL A 235 -26.83 6.24 3.89
CA VAL A 235 -27.90 5.47 3.26
C VAL A 235 -28.35 6.18 1.98
N LYS A 236 -28.35 5.45 0.88
CA LYS A 236 -28.83 5.90 -0.42
C LYS A 236 -30.13 5.19 -0.76
N VAL A 237 -31.13 5.98 -1.11
CA VAL A 237 -32.46 5.53 -1.49
C VAL A 237 -32.66 5.78 -3.00
N ARG A 238 -33.37 4.88 -3.69
CA ARG A 238 -33.74 4.96 -5.11
C ARG A 238 -35.26 5.12 -5.19
N ASN A 239 -35.72 6.01 -6.07
CA ASN A 239 -37.14 6.05 -6.43
C ASN A 239 -37.47 4.87 -7.36
N ALA A 240 -38.45 4.04 -6.97
CA ALA A 240 -38.88 2.85 -7.72
C ALA A 240 -39.30 3.18 -9.18
N THR A 241 -39.73 4.41 -9.45
CA THR A 241 -40.20 4.88 -10.77
C THR A 241 -39.09 4.96 -11.84
N ASN A 242 -37.81 5.00 -11.46
CA ASN A 242 -36.68 5.02 -12.40
C ASN A 242 -36.10 3.63 -12.73
N SER A 243 -36.67 2.55 -12.19
CA SER A 243 -36.26 1.19 -12.52
C SER A 243 -36.90 0.73 -13.83
N THR A 244 -36.44 1.29 -14.95
CA THR A 244 -36.79 0.79 -16.28
C THR A 244 -35.86 -0.35 -16.63
N ASP A 245 -36.22 -1.57 -16.23
CA ASP A 245 -35.98 -2.70 -17.10
C ASP A 245 -36.78 -2.45 -18.41
N PRO A 246 -36.16 -2.39 -19.59
CA PRO A 246 -36.82 -1.99 -20.84
C PRO A 246 -37.68 -3.11 -21.46
N LYS A 247 -38.40 -3.87 -20.63
CA LYS A 247 -39.31 -4.93 -21.06
C LYS A 247 -40.55 -4.95 -20.19
N LEU A 248 -41.55 -4.17 -20.62
CA LEU A 248 -42.94 -4.07 -20.15
C LEU A 248 -43.26 -2.68 -19.57
N VAL A 249 -43.45 -1.72 -20.48
CA VAL A 249 -44.30 -0.56 -20.18
C VAL A 249 -45.43 -0.62 -21.19
N ASP A 250 -46.49 -1.35 -20.83
CA ASP A 250 -47.79 -1.21 -21.48
C ASP A 250 -48.62 -0.19 -20.70
N CYS A 251 -49.41 0.56 -21.44
CA CYS A 251 -49.97 1.85 -21.08
C CYS A 251 -50.85 1.84 -19.84
N SER A 252 -50.63 2.78 -18.91
CA SER A 252 -51.73 3.30 -18.09
C SER A 252 -51.51 4.76 -17.71
N PHE A 253 -52.56 5.54 -17.94
CA PHE A 253 -52.70 6.97 -17.75
C PHE A 253 -53.11 7.24 -16.30
N ASN A 254 -52.45 8.13 -15.54
CA ASN A 254 -53.11 8.83 -14.42
C ASN A 254 -52.36 10.05 -13.84
N VAL A 255 -53.08 11.17 -13.83
CA VAL A 255 -53.31 12.17 -12.78
C VAL A 255 -52.21 12.45 -11.74
N GLN A 256 -51.77 13.71 -11.71
CA GLN A 256 -50.84 14.30 -10.77
C GLN A 256 -51.49 14.57 -9.40
N PHE A 257 -51.43 13.59 -8.52
CA PHE A 257 -51.50 13.77 -7.05
C PHE A 257 -50.08 13.65 -6.49
N PHE A 258 -49.83 14.29 -5.34
CA PHE A 258 -48.54 14.36 -4.63
C PHE A 258 -47.80 13.01 -4.68
N ASP A 259 -46.69 12.97 -5.40
CA ASP A 259 -46.00 11.74 -5.83
C ASP A 259 -45.46 10.98 -4.61
N PHE A 260 -46.20 9.95 -4.18
CA PHE A 260 -45.75 8.95 -3.22
C PHE A 260 -44.89 7.96 -4.00
N SER A 261 -43.69 8.39 -4.39
CA SER A 261 -42.74 7.48 -5.00
C SER A 261 -42.20 6.55 -3.92
N ASP A 262 -42.51 5.25 -4.04
CA ASP A 262 -41.91 4.21 -3.22
C ASP A 262 -40.38 4.33 -3.34
N GLU A 263 -39.77 4.75 -2.24
CA GLU A 263 -38.37 5.11 -2.12
C GLU A 263 -37.67 3.88 -1.50
N GLU A 264 -37.07 3.04 -2.35
CA GLU A 264 -36.45 1.78 -1.95
C GLU A 264 -34.97 1.97 -1.57
N LEU A 265 -34.49 1.21 -0.60
CA LEU A 265 -33.08 1.17 -0.21
C LEU A 265 -32.20 0.69 -1.37
N ASP A 266 -31.35 1.58 -1.90
CA ASP A 266 -30.41 1.24 -2.97
C ASP A 266 -29.13 0.65 -2.37
N ARG A 267 -28.46 1.43 -1.53
CA ARG A 267 -27.09 1.16 -1.05
C ARG A 267 -26.87 1.80 0.29
N PHE A 268 -26.02 1.19 1.10
CA PHE A 268 -25.53 1.84 2.30
C PHE A 268 -24.12 1.37 2.62
N PHE A 269 -23.48 2.00 3.58
CA PHE A 269 -22.26 1.48 4.17
C PHE A 269 -22.32 1.58 5.68
N PHE A 270 -21.61 0.67 6.34
CA PHE A 270 -21.43 0.69 7.77
C PHE A 270 -19.94 0.69 8.09
N THR A 271 -19.59 1.13 9.29
CA THR A 271 -18.20 1.19 9.74
C THR A 271 -18.02 0.40 11.02
N THR A 272 -16.97 -0.39 11.09
CA THR A 272 -16.58 -1.13 12.30
C THR A 272 -15.16 -0.77 12.71
N GLY A 273 -14.95 -0.52 13.99
CA GLY A 273 -13.66 -0.16 14.56
C GLY A 273 -12.84 -1.38 14.98
N TYR A 274 -11.53 -1.26 14.83
CA TYR A 274 -10.51 -2.21 15.31
C TYR A 274 -9.42 -1.50 16.10
N HIS A 275 -8.82 -2.21 17.04
CA HIS A 275 -7.72 -1.76 17.89
C HIS A 275 -6.69 -2.88 18.09
N GLY A 276 -5.51 -2.51 18.57
CA GLY A 276 -4.44 -3.42 18.94
C GLY A 276 -3.06 -2.90 18.53
N ASP A 277 -2.08 -3.08 19.42
CA ASP A 277 -0.69 -2.68 19.17
C ASP A 277 -0.08 -3.39 17.95
N ASN A 278 -0.58 -4.58 17.64
CA ASN A 278 -0.18 -5.35 16.46
C ASN A 278 -0.48 -4.61 15.15
N LEU A 279 -1.47 -3.70 15.14
CA LEU A 279 -1.78 -2.87 13.98
C LEU A 279 -0.68 -1.87 13.66
N THR A 280 0.29 -1.61 14.53
CA THR A 280 1.47 -0.81 14.16
C THR A 280 2.26 -1.48 13.03
N VAL A 281 2.25 -2.81 12.97
CA VAL A 281 2.98 -3.61 11.99
C VAL A 281 2.14 -3.78 10.72
N TRP A 282 2.72 -3.44 9.57
CA TRP A 282 2.02 -3.49 8.28
C TRP A 282 1.56 -4.91 7.89
N THR A 283 2.38 -5.93 8.16
CA THR A 283 2.04 -7.32 7.85
C THR A 283 0.79 -7.78 8.60
N GLN A 284 0.66 -7.40 9.88
CA GLN A 284 -0.49 -7.66 10.73
C GLN A 284 -1.76 -6.95 10.22
N ARG A 285 -1.65 -5.69 9.74
CA ARG A 285 -2.77 -5.03 9.03
C ARG A 285 -3.19 -5.80 7.79
N GLY A 286 -2.23 -6.37 7.06
CA GLY A 286 -2.48 -7.23 5.91
C GLY A 286 -3.24 -8.51 6.27
N GLU A 287 -2.91 -9.14 7.41
CA GLU A 287 -3.64 -10.29 7.95
C GLU A 287 -5.06 -9.91 8.35
N MET A 288 -5.24 -8.78 9.03
CA MET A 288 -6.56 -8.24 9.37
C MET A 288 -7.41 -7.96 8.12
N LEU A 289 -6.82 -7.35 7.07
CA LEU A 289 -7.49 -7.16 5.78
C LEU A 289 -7.92 -8.48 5.13
N ARG A 290 -7.14 -9.55 5.27
CA ARG A 290 -7.53 -10.88 4.78
C ARG A 290 -8.68 -11.45 5.61
N ALA A 291 -8.67 -11.28 6.92
CA ALA A 291 -9.79 -11.69 7.79
C ALA A 291 -11.08 -10.97 7.40
N TRP A 292 -11.04 -9.66 7.16
CA TRP A 292 -12.20 -8.90 6.67
C TRP A 292 -12.73 -9.46 5.36
N ARG A 293 -11.84 -9.72 4.38
CA ARG A 293 -12.24 -10.31 3.10
C ARG A 293 -12.84 -11.70 3.26
N GLN A 294 -12.27 -12.55 4.11
CA GLN A 294 -12.80 -13.89 4.37
C GLN A 294 -14.23 -13.86 4.90
N VAL A 295 -14.58 -12.87 5.74
CA VAL A 295 -15.95 -12.70 6.20
C VAL A 295 -16.84 -12.22 5.06
N VAL A 296 -16.43 -11.19 4.32
CA VAL A 296 -17.19 -10.66 3.17
C VAL A 296 -17.46 -11.74 2.12
N ASP A 297 -16.47 -12.59 1.81
CA ASP A 297 -16.57 -13.65 0.80
C ASP A 297 -17.62 -14.73 1.16
N LYS A 298 -18.04 -14.84 2.43
CA LYS A 298 -19.14 -15.74 2.85
C LYS A 298 -20.53 -15.19 2.47
N TYR A 299 -20.62 -13.89 2.19
CA TYR A 299 -21.88 -13.18 1.94
C TYR A 299 -21.86 -12.56 0.53
N PRO A 300 -22.05 -13.39 -0.53
CA PRO A 300 -22.12 -12.91 -1.92
C PRO A 300 -23.37 -12.10 -2.22
#